data_AF-A0AAV8WL30-F1
#
_entry.id   AF-A0AAV8WL30-F1
#
_cell.length_a   1.000
_cell.length_b   1.000
_cell.length_c   1.000
_cell.angle_alpha   90.00
_cell.angle_beta   90.00
_cell.angle_gamma   90.00
#
_symmetry.space_group_name_H-M   'P 1'
#
loop_
_entity.id
_entity.type
_entity.pdbx_description
1 polymer ?
#
loop_
_entity_poly.entity_id
_entity_poly.type
_entity_poly.pdbx_seq_one_letter_code
_entity_poly.pdbx_strand_id
1 'polypeptide(L)'
;MDPEDQNSETNNKRLNVEDVNIEILPIIYEIIRSVEKDNHHDNTAKTRDSQDCSQKVLELQKRLDQARAEIRLLPGIEYSKEQQLNHLEALKTQLRLKQELLQKYHSMVLRFLIRILANNEQLVQRLSESYPMRRAAQFVVRVMYSSKDFIEERKLHEKLSPEQFRTLMSEVAANFQNKIKQAHENIKGKMK
;
A
#
# COMPACT_ATOMS: atom_id res chain seq x y z
N MET A 1 37.84 -6.31 -1.18
CA MET A 1 37.67 -5.68 -2.50
C MET A 1 36.36 -6.21 -3.02
N ASP A 2 35.28 -5.56 -2.60
CA ASP A 2 33.94 -5.79 -3.14
C ASP A 2 33.42 -4.40 -3.52
N PRO A 3 33.43 -4.04 -4.81
CA PRO A 3 32.82 -2.82 -5.27
C PRO A 3 31.45 -3.19 -5.82
N GLU A 4 30.36 -2.92 -5.09
CA GLU A 4 29.01 -2.67 -5.62
C GLU A 4 28.00 -2.54 -4.49
N ASP A 5 28.06 -1.40 -3.78
CA ASP A 5 26.92 -0.88 -3.01
C ASP A 5 26.91 0.65 -3.10
N GLN A 6 27.14 1.16 -4.31
CA GLN A 6 26.79 2.52 -4.70
C GLN A 6 25.55 2.45 -5.60
N ASN A 7 24.41 2.06 -5.03
CA ASN A 7 23.15 2.39 -5.69
C ASN A 7 22.77 3.82 -5.30
N SER A 8 23.39 4.73 -6.03
CA SER A 8 23.07 6.14 -6.16
C SER A 8 21.58 6.39 -5.98
N GLU A 9 21.26 7.27 -5.03
CA GLU A 9 20.00 8.02 -4.99
C GLU A 9 19.88 8.90 -6.24
N THR A 10 19.74 8.30 -7.43
CA THR A 10 19.17 9.02 -8.55
C THR A 10 17.68 9.09 -8.31
N ASN A 11 17.27 10.24 -7.79
CA ASN A 11 15.91 10.76 -7.68
C ASN A 11 15.28 10.93 -9.09
N ASN A 12 15.34 9.88 -9.91
CA ASN A 12 14.69 9.80 -11.19
C ASN A 12 13.21 9.66 -10.89
N LYS A 13 12.48 10.77 -11.03
CA LYS A 13 11.01 10.78 -11.08
C LYS A 13 10.60 9.72 -12.11
N ARG A 14 10.23 8.53 -11.64
CA ARG A 14 9.77 7.44 -12.50
C ARG A 14 8.49 7.94 -13.15
N LEU A 15 8.53 8.14 -14.47
CA LEU A 15 7.35 8.48 -15.24
C LEU A 15 6.29 7.41 -14.98
N ASN A 16 5.16 7.82 -14.44
CA ASN A 16 4.01 6.94 -14.28
C ASN A 16 3.17 6.97 -15.56
N VAL A 17 2.34 5.94 -15.74
CA VAL A 17 1.39 5.87 -16.87
C VAL A 17 0.47 7.09 -16.90
N GLU A 18 0.12 7.62 -15.74
CA GLU A 18 -0.72 8.81 -15.56
C GLU A 18 -0.06 10.12 -16.01
N ASP A 19 1.28 10.14 -16.09
CA ASP A 19 2.04 11.33 -16.49
C ASP A 19 2.17 11.47 -18.02
N VAL A 20 1.81 10.43 -18.79
CA VAL A 20 1.93 10.43 -20.26
C VAL A 20 0.79 11.24 -20.86
N ASN A 21 1.13 12.28 -21.64
CA ASN A 21 0.12 13.13 -22.26
C ASN A 21 -0.38 12.52 -23.58
N ILE A 22 -1.57 11.90 -23.55
CA ILE A 22 -2.20 11.23 -24.72
C ILE A 22 -3.45 11.99 -25.19
N GLU A 23 -3.58 13.29 -24.88
CA GLU A 23 -4.75 14.06 -25.30
C GLU A 23 -4.67 14.46 -26.79
N ILE A 24 -5.10 13.54 -27.65
CA ILE A 24 -5.11 13.70 -29.11
C ILE A 24 -6.53 13.87 -29.68
N LEU A 25 -7.57 13.49 -28.93
CA LEU A 25 -8.96 13.50 -29.39
C LEU A 25 -9.45 14.89 -29.83
N PRO A 26 -9.14 16.00 -29.11
CA PRO A 26 -9.55 17.33 -29.56
C PRO A 26 -8.97 17.68 -30.94
N ILE A 27 -7.70 17.37 -31.19
CA ILE A 27 -7.05 17.64 -32.47
C ILE A 27 -7.66 16.79 -33.59
N ILE A 28 -7.89 15.50 -33.33
CA ILE A 28 -8.54 14.60 -34.31
C ILE A 28 -9.93 15.12 -34.68
N TYR A 29 -10.71 15.50 -33.67
CA TYR A 29 -12.05 16.04 -33.88
C TYR A 29 -12.01 17.33 -34.71
N GLU A 30 -11.06 18.22 -34.43
CA GLU A 30 -10.89 19.45 -35.20
C GLU A 30 -10.48 19.20 -36.66
N ILE A 31 -9.61 18.22 -36.92
CA ILE A 31 -9.22 17.82 -38.27
C ILE A 31 -10.42 17.26 -39.04
N ILE A 32 -11.16 16.33 -38.44
CA ILE A 32 -12.36 15.74 -39.05
C ILE A 32 -13.37 16.86 -39.37
N ARG A 33 -13.63 17.75 -38.41
CA ARG A 33 -14.54 18.88 -38.60
C ARG A 33 -14.06 19.85 -39.69
N SER A 34 -12.75 20.11 -39.82
CA SER A 34 -12.25 20.99 -40.90
C SER A 34 -12.37 20.36 -42.28
N VAL A 35 -12.18 19.04 -42.39
CA VAL A 35 -12.33 18.30 -43.66
C VAL A 35 -13.79 18.21 -44.07
N GLU A 36 -14.72 18.01 -43.13
CA GLU A 36 -16.16 17.97 -43.40
C GLU A 36 -16.74 19.34 -43.79
N LYS A 37 -16.08 20.43 -43.37
CA LYS A 37 -16.53 21.81 -43.62
C LYS A 37 -16.16 22.32 -45.03
N ASP A 38 -15.29 21.63 -45.76
CA ASP A 38 -14.67 22.07 -47.04
C ASP A 38 -15.64 22.18 -48.26
N ASN A 39 -16.96 22.27 -48.01
CA ASN A 39 -18.04 22.42 -48.99
C ASN A 39 -18.39 23.90 -49.32
N HIS A 40 -17.53 24.87 -48.99
CA HIS A 40 -17.79 26.30 -49.22
C HIS A 40 -17.51 26.75 -50.67
N HIS A 41 -18.25 27.74 -51.18
CA HIS A 41 -18.12 28.26 -52.57
C HIS A 41 -17.02 29.33 -52.75
N ASP A 42 -16.24 29.65 -51.70
CA ASP A 42 -15.21 30.71 -51.70
C ASP A 42 -13.79 30.12 -51.68
N ASN A 43 -13.03 30.34 -52.75
CA ASN A 43 -11.66 29.81 -52.93
C ASN A 43 -10.66 30.39 -51.91
N THR A 44 -10.89 31.61 -51.43
CA THR A 44 -10.01 32.27 -50.46
C THR A 44 -10.13 31.62 -49.08
N ALA A 45 -11.36 31.28 -48.68
CA ALA A 45 -11.65 30.56 -47.44
C ALA A 45 -11.12 29.13 -47.46
N LYS A 46 -11.26 28.42 -48.60
CA LYS A 46 -10.70 27.06 -48.77
C LYS A 46 -9.20 26.99 -48.58
N THR A 47 -8.47 27.96 -49.13
CA THR A 47 -7.00 27.96 -49.05
C THR A 47 -6.54 28.14 -47.61
N ARG A 48 -7.24 28.99 -46.83
CA ARG A 48 -6.96 29.21 -45.41
C ARG A 48 -7.34 28.01 -44.55
N ASP A 49 -8.54 27.46 -44.74
CA ASP A 49 -9.03 26.32 -43.96
C ASP A 49 -8.18 25.05 -44.23
N SER A 50 -7.71 24.86 -45.47
CA SER A 50 -6.77 23.79 -45.84
C SER A 50 -5.40 23.96 -45.16
N GLN A 51 -4.89 25.19 -45.07
CA GLN A 51 -3.64 25.49 -44.37
C GLN A 51 -3.77 25.25 -42.86
N ASP A 52 -4.88 25.67 -42.24
CA ASP A 52 -5.15 25.45 -40.82
C ASP A 52 -5.32 23.95 -40.51
N CYS A 53 -6.01 23.19 -41.37
CA CYS A 53 -6.11 21.73 -41.27
C CYS A 53 -4.73 21.07 -41.34
N SER A 54 -3.88 21.51 -42.27
CA SER A 54 -2.51 20.99 -42.42
C SER A 54 -1.66 21.24 -41.16
N GLN A 55 -1.81 22.40 -40.53
CA GLN A 55 -1.14 22.70 -39.26
C GLN A 55 -1.59 21.77 -38.12
N LYS A 56 -2.90 21.49 -38.02
CA LYS A 56 -3.43 20.56 -37.01
C LYS A 56 -2.96 19.12 -37.22
N VAL A 57 -2.81 18.69 -38.47
CA VAL A 57 -2.21 17.38 -38.80
C VAL A 57 -0.76 17.29 -38.32
N LEU A 58 0.03 18.36 -38.51
CA LEU A 58 1.40 18.43 -38.00
C LEU A 58 1.45 18.45 -36.47
N GLU A 59 0.51 19.13 -35.81
CA GLU A 59 0.38 19.12 -34.35
C GLU A 59 0.08 17.71 -33.82
N LEU A 60 -0.88 17.01 -34.45
CA LEU A 60 -1.20 15.63 -34.10
C LEU A 60 0.02 14.71 -34.24
N GLN A 61 0.75 14.83 -35.36
CA GLN A 61 1.98 14.06 -35.58
C GLN A 61 3.00 14.32 -34.47
N LYS A 62 3.24 15.59 -34.13
CA LYS A 62 4.17 15.96 -33.06
C LYS A 62 3.74 15.39 -31.70
N ARG A 63 2.45 15.41 -31.36
CA ARG A 63 1.94 14.82 -30.11
C ARG A 63 2.09 13.30 -30.10
N LEU A 64 1.87 12.62 -31.21
CA LEU A 64 2.08 11.18 -31.31
C LEU A 64 3.56 10.80 -31.15
N ASP A 65 4.46 11.56 -31.75
CA ASP A 65 5.91 11.35 -31.60
C ASP A 65 6.37 11.58 -30.15
N GLN A 66 5.85 12.62 -29.49
CA GLN A 66 6.10 12.88 -28.07
C GLN A 66 5.58 11.74 -27.18
N ALA A 67 4.32 11.32 -27.36
CA ALA A 67 3.74 10.22 -26.60
C ALA A 67 4.54 8.92 -26.81
N ARG A 68 5.01 8.65 -28.03
CA ARG A 68 5.87 7.49 -28.33
C ARG A 68 7.22 7.57 -27.61
N ALA A 69 7.82 8.76 -27.52
CA ALA A 69 9.06 8.96 -26.78
C ALA A 69 8.85 8.76 -25.27
N GLU A 70 7.76 9.28 -24.71
CA GLU A 70 7.39 9.11 -23.30
C GLU A 70 7.10 7.65 -22.95
N ILE A 71 6.33 6.94 -23.79
CA ILE A 71 6.04 5.51 -23.61
C ILE A 71 7.33 4.68 -23.57
N ARG A 72 8.36 5.05 -24.35
CA ARG A 72 9.66 4.37 -24.35
C ARG A 72 10.46 4.56 -23.06
N LEU A 73 10.13 5.58 -22.27
CA LEU A 73 10.75 5.83 -20.97
C LEU A 73 10.01 5.14 -19.83
N LEU A 74 8.84 4.54 -20.09
CA LEU A 74 8.07 3.86 -19.05
C LEU A 74 8.83 2.65 -18.52
N PRO A 75 8.94 2.51 -17.19
CA PRO A 75 9.66 1.39 -16.60
C PRO A 75 8.94 0.07 -16.90
N GLY A 76 9.72 -0.96 -17.18
CA GLY A 76 9.23 -2.33 -17.32
C GLY A 76 8.68 -2.70 -18.69
N ILE A 77 8.60 -1.77 -19.65
CA ILE A 77 8.24 -2.05 -21.05
C ILE A 77 9.24 -2.97 -21.75
N GLU A 78 10.48 -3.03 -21.24
CA GLU A 78 11.56 -3.86 -21.79
C GLU A 78 11.38 -5.35 -21.48
N TYR A 79 10.55 -5.67 -20.49
CA TYR A 79 10.34 -7.04 -20.06
C TYR A 79 9.14 -7.65 -20.77
N SER A 80 9.29 -8.91 -21.16
CA SER A 80 8.13 -9.71 -21.56
C SER A 80 7.21 -9.92 -20.35
N LYS A 81 5.93 -10.19 -20.62
CA LYS A 81 4.96 -10.53 -19.56
C LYS A 81 5.47 -11.66 -18.66
N GLU A 82 6.07 -12.70 -19.26
CA GLU A 82 6.63 -13.83 -18.52
C GLU A 82 7.79 -13.41 -17.61
N GLN A 83 8.70 -12.55 -18.11
CA GLN A 83 9.80 -12.02 -17.30
C GLN A 83 9.30 -11.17 -16.14
N GLN A 84 8.28 -10.33 -16.36
CA GLN A 84 7.67 -9.52 -15.30
C GLN A 84 7.04 -10.42 -14.21
N LEU A 85 6.34 -11.48 -14.61
CA LEU A 85 5.74 -12.44 -13.68
C LEU A 85 6.80 -13.20 -12.89
N ASN A 86 7.86 -13.67 -13.54
CA ASN A 86 8.99 -14.34 -12.87
C ASN A 86 9.67 -13.43 -11.84
N HIS A 87 9.90 -12.16 -12.18
CA HIS A 87 10.46 -11.18 -11.24
C HIS A 87 9.53 -10.98 -10.03
N LEU A 88 8.23 -10.87 -10.29
CA LEU A 88 7.22 -10.73 -9.23
C LEU A 88 7.20 -11.95 -8.29
N GLU A 89 7.30 -13.16 -8.84
CA GLU A 89 7.41 -14.38 -8.03
C GLU A 89 8.70 -14.42 -7.19
N ALA A 90 9.83 -14.02 -7.78
CA ALA A 90 11.09 -13.89 -7.05
C ALA A 90 11.01 -12.86 -5.91
N LEU A 91 10.36 -11.72 -6.13
CA LEU A 91 10.12 -10.72 -5.08
C LEU A 91 9.23 -11.26 -3.96
N LYS A 92 8.15 -11.99 -4.31
CA LYS A 92 7.27 -12.62 -3.32
C LYS A 92 8.01 -13.64 -2.47
N THR A 93 8.83 -14.50 -3.09
CA THR A 93 9.62 -15.48 -2.35
C THR A 93 10.66 -14.82 -1.46
N GLN A 94 11.37 -13.80 -1.96
CA GLN A 94 12.32 -13.02 -1.15
C GLN A 94 11.65 -12.37 0.06
N LEU A 95 10.48 -11.76 -0.13
CA LEU A 95 9.73 -11.14 0.95
C LEU A 95 9.30 -12.17 2.00
N ARG A 96 8.78 -13.32 1.57
CA ARG A 96 8.41 -14.42 2.46
C ARG A 96 9.61 -14.88 3.30
N LEU A 97 10.75 -15.15 2.66
CA LEU A 97 11.96 -15.59 3.37
C LEU A 97 12.46 -14.53 4.37
N LYS A 98 12.43 -13.26 3.99
CA LYS A 98 12.78 -12.14 4.89
C LYS A 98 11.83 -12.07 6.09
N GLN A 99 10.52 -12.28 5.88
CA GLN A 99 9.54 -12.33 6.97
C GLN A 99 9.78 -13.52 7.91
N GLU A 100 10.01 -14.71 7.37
CA GLU A 100 10.32 -15.91 8.16
C GLU A 100 11.58 -15.72 9.01
N LEU A 101 12.62 -15.10 8.43
CA LEU A 101 13.85 -14.78 9.13
C LEU A 101 13.60 -13.78 10.28
N LEU A 102 12.82 -12.74 10.03
CA LEU A 102 12.49 -11.73 11.03
C LEU A 102 11.65 -12.32 12.18
N GLN A 103 10.71 -13.21 11.87
CA GLN A 103 9.96 -13.98 12.87
C GLN A 103 10.88 -14.90 13.69
N LYS A 104 11.84 -15.58 13.04
CA LYS A 104 12.81 -16.43 13.73
C LYS A 104 13.63 -15.62 14.72
N TYR A 105 14.17 -14.47 14.31
CA TYR A 105 14.92 -13.59 15.21
C TYR A 105 14.07 -13.07 16.36
N HIS A 106 12.85 -12.62 16.10
CA HIS A 106 11.93 -12.20 17.17
C HIS A 106 11.68 -13.33 18.18
N SER A 107 11.43 -14.55 17.71
CA SER A 107 11.20 -15.71 18.58
C SER A 107 12.44 -16.08 19.40
N MET A 108 13.64 -16.00 18.81
CA MET A 108 14.91 -16.32 19.49
C MET A 108 15.22 -15.29 20.58
N VAL A 109 15.08 -13.99 20.28
CA VAL A 109 15.29 -12.91 21.24
C VAL A 109 14.30 -13.03 22.40
N LEU A 110 13.01 -13.24 22.11
CA LEU A 110 12.00 -13.41 23.14
C LEU A 110 12.30 -14.64 24.02
N ARG A 111 12.64 -15.79 23.41
CA ARG A 111 13.02 -17.00 24.16
C ARG A 111 14.27 -16.80 25.01
N PHE A 112 15.27 -16.08 24.49
CA PHE A 112 16.49 -15.76 25.21
C PHE A 112 16.22 -14.87 26.42
N LEU A 113 15.42 -13.81 26.25
CA LEU A 113 14.98 -12.94 27.34
C LEU A 113 14.16 -13.71 28.38
N ILE A 114 13.23 -14.56 27.95
CA ILE A 114 12.46 -15.41 28.86
C ILE A 114 13.39 -16.34 29.64
N ARG A 115 14.40 -16.93 29.00
CA ARG A 115 15.36 -17.81 29.69
C ARG A 115 16.19 -17.03 30.72
N ILE A 116 16.64 -15.82 30.40
CA ILE A 116 17.35 -14.94 31.34
C ILE A 116 16.46 -14.57 32.54
N LEU A 117 15.20 -14.21 32.27
CA LEU A 117 14.24 -13.86 33.32
C LEU A 117 13.92 -15.09 34.18
N ALA A 118 13.58 -16.22 33.58
CA ALA A 118 13.20 -17.45 34.27
C ALA A 118 14.33 -18.04 35.12
N ASN A 119 15.59 -17.83 34.75
CA ASN A 119 16.73 -18.27 35.54
C ASN A 119 17.02 -17.36 36.75
N ASN A 120 16.34 -16.22 36.88
CA ASN A 120 16.53 -15.26 37.96
C ASN A 120 15.20 -15.03 38.71
N GLU A 121 14.89 -15.93 39.64
CA GLU A 121 13.63 -15.93 40.41
C GLU A 121 13.38 -14.59 41.14
N GLN A 122 14.43 -14.00 41.73
CA GLN A 122 14.35 -12.70 42.41
C GLN A 122 13.97 -11.55 41.47
N LEU A 123 14.44 -11.58 40.23
CA LEU A 123 14.12 -10.55 39.23
C LEU A 123 12.67 -10.67 38.79
N VAL A 124 12.19 -11.90 38.54
CA VAL A 124 10.79 -12.18 38.19
C VAL A 124 9.85 -11.75 39.31
N GLN A 125 10.21 -12.02 40.57
CA GLN A 125 9.43 -11.60 41.73
C GLN A 125 9.36 -10.07 41.86
N ARG A 126 10.48 -9.36 41.69
CA ARG A 126 10.45 -7.89 41.65
C ARG A 126 9.69 -7.32 40.46
N LEU A 127 9.75 -7.99 39.30
CA LEU A 127 9.01 -7.57 38.11
C LEU A 127 7.50 -7.74 38.31
N SER A 128 7.05 -8.85 38.91
CA SER A 128 5.62 -9.10 39.17
C SER A 128 5.06 -8.19 40.25
N GLU A 129 5.89 -7.81 41.22
CA GLU A 129 5.55 -6.81 42.22
C GLU A 129 5.48 -5.39 41.64
N SER A 130 6.08 -5.12 40.47
CA SER A 130 6.04 -3.80 39.85
C SER A 130 4.61 -3.40 39.43
N TYR A 131 4.28 -2.12 39.65
CA TYR A 131 2.99 -1.53 39.30
C TYR A 131 2.55 -1.75 37.83
N PRO A 132 3.42 -1.51 36.81
CA PRO A 132 3.01 -1.73 35.41
C PRO A 132 2.69 -3.19 35.10
N MET A 133 3.47 -4.14 35.63
CA MET A 133 3.22 -5.57 35.42
C MET A 133 1.94 -6.02 36.13
N ARG A 134 1.71 -5.55 37.36
CA ARG A 134 0.49 -5.82 38.12
C ARG A 134 -0.74 -5.27 37.41
N ARG A 135 -0.66 -4.06 36.84
CA ARG A 135 -1.75 -3.45 36.06
C ARG A 135 -2.03 -4.24 34.78
N ALA A 136 -0.98 -4.70 34.08
CA ALA A 136 -1.12 -5.55 32.91
C ALA A 136 -1.76 -6.90 33.26
N ALA A 137 -1.34 -7.54 34.34
CA ALA A 137 -1.92 -8.78 34.83
C ALA A 137 -3.40 -8.59 35.21
N GLN A 138 -3.74 -7.53 35.94
CA GLN A 138 -5.13 -7.18 36.26
C GLN A 138 -5.98 -6.96 35.01
N PHE A 139 -5.43 -6.30 33.99
CA PHE A 139 -6.11 -6.11 32.71
C PHE A 139 -6.36 -7.45 32.01
N VAL A 140 -5.35 -8.32 31.93
CA VAL A 140 -5.46 -9.66 31.33
C VAL A 140 -6.49 -10.52 32.07
N VAL A 141 -6.44 -10.53 33.40
CA VAL A 141 -7.41 -11.23 34.26
C VAL A 141 -8.82 -10.70 33.98
N ARG A 142 -9.00 -9.37 33.98
CA ARG A 142 -10.30 -8.76 33.69
C ARG A 142 -10.82 -9.16 32.30
N VAL A 143 -9.96 -9.13 31.28
CA VAL A 143 -10.31 -9.58 29.93
C VAL A 143 -10.70 -11.06 29.95
N MET A 144 -9.93 -11.94 30.58
CA MET A 144 -10.23 -13.37 30.67
C MET A 144 -11.54 -13.67 31.40
N TYR A 145 -11.82 -13.01 32.52
CA TYR A 145 -13.08 -13.20 33.26
C TYR A 145 -14.28 -12.61 32.50
N SER A 146 -14.16 -11.39 31.97
CA SER A 146 -15.23 -10.82 31.12
C SER A 146 -15.48 -11.65 29.85
N SER A 147 -14.46 -12.37 29.38
CA SER A 147 -14.58 -13.31 28.26
C SER A 147 -15.22 -14.63 28.71
N LYS A 148 -14.98 -15.11 29.94
CA LYS A 148 -15.69 -16.27 30.50
C LYS A 148 -17.19 -16.03 30.65
N ASP A 149 -17.57 -14.87 31.18
CA ASP A 149 -18.98 -14.49 31.33
C ASP A 149 -19.65 -14.40 29.94
N PHE A 150 -18.95 -13.85 28.94
CA PHE A 150 -19.39 -13.81 27.54
C PHE A 150 -19.47 -15.20 26.86
N ILE A 151 -18.58 -16.13 27.21
CA ILE A 151 -18.57 -17.53 26.74
C ILE A 151 -19.73 -18.32 27.36
N GLU A 152 -20.06 -18.08 28.62
CA GLU A 152 -21.23 -18.65 29.30
C GLU A 152 -22.54 -18.13 28.71
N GLU A 153 -22.68 -16.82 28.48
CA GLU A 153 -23.86 -16.20 27.86
C GLU A 153 -24.12 -16.69 26.42
N ARG A 154 -23.07 -16.97 25.65
CA ARG A 154 -23.16 -17.46 24.25
C ARG A 154 -23.25 -18.99 24.13
N LYS A 155 -23.29 -19.73 25.24
CA LYS A 155 -23.24 -21.21 25.30
C LYS A 155 -22.07 -21.83 24.51
N LEU A 156 -20.89 -21.20 24.54
CA LEU A 156 -19.69 -21.66 23.82
C LEU A 156 -18.83 -22.64 24.65
N HIS A 157 -19.45 -23.48 25.50
CA HIS A 157 -18.75 -24.44 26.35
C HIS A 157 -18.10 -25.62 25.59
N GLU A 158 -18.36 -25.73 24.28
CA GLU A 158 -17.79 -26.75 23.43
C GLU A 158 -16.62 -26.18 22.63
N LYS A 159 -15.41 -26.55 23.04
CA LYS A 159 -14.09 -26.30 22.43
C LYS A 159 -14.06 -25.20 21.36
N LEU A 160 -13.70 -23.96 21.76
CA LEU A 160 -13.38 -22.89 20.81
C LEU A 160 -12.32 -23.38 19.81
N SER A 161 -12.68 -23.45 18.53
CA SER A 161 -11.72 -23.70 17.46
C SER A 161 -10.73 -22.53 17.38
N PRO A 162 -9.45 -22.76 17.05
CA PRO A 162 -8.45 -21.69 16.87
C PRO A 162 -8.92 -20.56 15.95
N GLU A 163 -9.71 -20.86 14.92
CA GLU A 163 -10.26 -19.85 13.99
C GLU A 163 -11.35 -18.99 14.65
N GLN A 164 -12.21 -19.59 15.48
CA GLN A 164 -13.24 -18.84 16.23
C GLN A 164 -12.61 -17.91 17.26
N PHE A 165 -11.52 -18.35 17.89
CA PHE A 165 -10.73 -17.50 18.79
C PHE A 165 -10.08 -16.32 18.05
N ARG A 166 -9.55 -16.54 16.84
CA ARG A 166 -8.98 -15.46 16.02
C ARG A 166 -10.00 -14.41 15.63
N THR A 167 -11.20 -14.84 15.21
CA THR A 167 -12.30 -13.93 14.87
C THR A 167 -12.77 -13.13 16.09
N LEU A 168 -12.86 -13.78 17.26
CA LEU A 168 -13.19 -13.09 18.51
C LEU A 168 -12.11 -12.05 18.87
N MET A 169 -10.83 -12.41 18.76
CA MET A 169 -9.73 -11.51 19.07
C MET A 169 -9.64 -10.33 18.07
N SER A 170 -9.96 -10.53 16.79
CA SER A 170 -10.01 -9.45 15.82
C SER A 170 -11.19 -8.50 16.07
N GLU A 171 -12.34 -9.01 16.50
CA GLU A 171 -13.48 -8.20 16.94
C GLU A 171 -13.17 -7.40 18.22
N VAL A 172 -12.53 -8.03 19.21
CA VAL A 172 -12.08 -7.34 20.44
C VAL A 172 -11.06 -6.25 20.11
N ALA A 173 -10.10 -6.53 19.22
CA ALA A 173 -9.11 -5.55 18.77
C ALA A 173 -9.76 -4.37 18.04
N ALA A 174 -10.71 -4.62 17.14
CA ALA A 174 -11.44 -3.59 16.42
C ALA A 174 -12.27 -2.71 17.37
N ASN A 175 -12.99 -3.33 18.32
CA ASN A 175 -13.77 -2.62 19.33
C ASN A 175 -12.89 -1.77 20.26
N PHE A 176 -11.74 -2.28 20.65
CA PHE A 176 -10.77 -1.54 21.46
C PHE A 176 -10.18 -0.36 20.71
N GLN A 177 -9.81 -0.54 19.44
CA GLN A 177 -9.28 0.52 18.59
C GLN A 177 -10.31 1.64 18.38
N ASN A 178 -11.57 1.29 18.19
CA ASN A 178 -12.66 2.26 18.09
C ASN A 178 -12.87 3.02 19.41
N LYS A 179 -12.83 2.34 20.56
CA LYS A 179 -12.90 3.00 21.88
C LYS A 179 -11.73 3.95 22.12
N ILE A 180 -10.51 3.59 21.69
CA ILE A 180 -9.35 4.49 21.78
C ILE A 180 -9.53 5.72 20.90
N LYS A 181 -9.99 5.55 19.64
CA LYS A 181 -10.26 6.67 18.73
C LYS A 181 -11.30 7.63 19.31
N GLN A 182 -12.41 7.10 19.83
CA GLN A 182 -13.44 7.90 20.48
C GLN A 182 -12.92 8.61 21.74
N ALA A 183 -12.13 7.93 22.57
CA ALA A 183 -11.51 8.56 23.75
C ALA A 183 -10.55 9.70 23.34
N HIS A 184 -9.78 9.51 22.27
CA HIS A 184 -8.88 10.52 21.73
C HIS A 184 -9.64 11.73 21.18
N GLU A 185 -10.74 11.52 20.44
CA GLU A 185 -11.60 12.61 19.95
C GLU A 185 -12.27 13.38 21.08
N ASN A 186 -12.77 12.67 22.11
CA ASN A 186 -13.36 13.29 23.30
C ASN A 186 -12.35 14.13 24.09
N ILE A 187 -11.10 13.65 24.22
CA ILE A 187 -10.01 14.40 24.86
C ILE A 187 -9.65 15.63 24.03
N LYS A 188 -9.56 15.50 22.70
CA LYS A 188 -9.31 16.62 21.78
C LYS A 188 -10.42 17.68 21.82
N GLY A 189 -11.67 17.25 21.98
CA GLY A 189 -12.82 18.15 22.14
C GLY A 189 -12.85 18.88 23.49
N LYS A 190 -12.31 18.28 24.55
CA LYS A 190 -12.18 18.91 25.89
C LYS A 190 -10.98 19.85 26.03
N MET A 191 -10.04 19.82 25.08
CA MET A 191 -8.85 20.70 25.04
C MET A 191 -9.04 21.94 24.14
N LYS A 192 -10.18 22.07 23.46
CA LYS A 192 -10.63 23.31 22.81
C LYS A 192 -11.56 24.06 23.74
#